data_AF-A0A7G2MKM6-F1
#
_entry.id   AF-A0A7G2MKM6-F1
#
_cell.length_a   1.000
_cell.length_b   1.000
_cell.length_c   1.000
_cell.angle_alpha   90.00
_cell.angle_beta   90.00
_cell.angle_gamma   90.00
#
_symmetry.space_group_name_H-M   'P 1'
#
loop_
_entity.id
_entity.type
_entity.pdbx_description
1 polymer ?
#
loop_
_entity_poly.entity_id
_entity_poly.type
_entity_poly.pdbx_seq_one_letter_code
_entity_poly.pdbx_strand_id
1 'polypeptide(L)'
;MERRVKYKMKAGLKIVGAFLFMGFLASCSSYKVLNIDVLHPGELNIGNKNAQILFIDRKLVHESDSLSAYQLFASLRLRRDEVVNHFYNGVRDGLRNGVQPILLVKGLGLNTGYIPDGYTPAPISPEGIAALEKISGQTYVLSVEYCKFGLDGASRLMLDTNLFVRLYDPDGVVVDSATTHKLDDVDETLFEGNNYDIICNFFYNNGVKYAERLVPTWKPEQRRIYTNNRLLNLGYYHFENENDEEAQRIWNAALNLKPKVAARAAVNLAWFYEKDGNFSSAKALLEAALKTLQANNINDNLSVYITDYIKRLEKRIQDETKIMEQL
;
A
#
# COMPACT_ATOMS: atom_id res chain seq x y z
N MET A 1 9.79 -28.77 -3.01
CA MET A 1 8.52 -28.03 -2.82
C MET A 1 8.62 -26.80 -3.69
N GLU A 2 8.00 -26.83 -4.87
CA GLU A 2 8.17 -25.79 -5.90
C GLU A 2 7.75 -24.42 -5.37
N ARG A 3 8.72 -23.52 -5.25
CA ARG A 3 8.55 -22.15 -4.81
C ARG A 3 8.04 -21.34 -6.00
N ARG A 4 6.73 -21.20 -6.13
CA ARG A 4 6.13 -20.24 -7.07
C ARG A 4 5.35 -19.22 -6.26
N VAL A 5 5.85 -17.99 -6.22
CA VAL A 5 5.03 -16.83 -5.88
C VAL A 5 3.89 -16.81 -6.90
N LYS A 6 2.66 -17.06 -6.45
CA LYS A 6 1.49 -17.06 -7.34
C LYS A 6 1.22 -15.64 -7.80
N TYR A 7 1.60 -15.33 -9.03
CA TYR A 7 1.17 -14.11 -9.71
C TYR A 7 -0.24 -14.33 -10.27
N LYS A 8 -1.16 -13.39 -10.02
CA LYS A 8 -2.46 -13.37 -10.69
C LYS A 8 -2.34 -12.41 -11.89
N MET A 9 -2.19 -12.96 -13.09
CA MET A 9 -2.38 -12.13 -14.30
C MET A 9 -3.87 -11.83 -14.42
N LYS A 10 -4.24 -10.54 -14.54
CA LYS A 10 -5.59 -10.19 -14.95
C LYS A 10 -5.76 -10.58 -16.41
N ALA A 11 -6.37 -11.74 -16.66
CA ALA A 11 -7.17 -11.91 -17.87
C ALA A 11 -8.23 -10.79 -17.85
N GLY A 12 -8.31 -10.01 -18.92
CA GLY A 12 -9.21 -8.86 -18.99
C GLY A 12 -10.66 -9.24 -18.75
N LEU A 13 -11.10 -9.19 -17.50
CA LEU A 13 -12.50 -9.37 -17.12
C LEU A 13 -13.02 -8.02 -16.65
N LYS A 14 -13.98 -7.51 -17.44
CA LYS A 14 -14.71 -6.26 -17.23
C LYS A 14 -15.33 -6.24 -15.83
N ILE A 15 -14.71 -5.52 -14.90
CA ILE A 15 -15.38 -5.07 -13.68
C ILE A 15 -15.76 -3.62 -13.90
N VAL A 16 -17.07 -3.41 -13.98
CA VAL A 16 -17.73 -2.11 -14.01
C VAL A 16 -17.45 -1.44 -12.67
N GLY A 17 -16.63 -0.41 -12.69
CA GLY A 17 -16.33 0.47 -11.57
C GLY A 17 -15.53 1.64 -12.15
N ALA A 18 -16.09 2.83 -12.06
CA ALA A 18 -15.70 4.02 -12.80
C ALA A 18 -14.21 4.33 -12.66
N PHE A 19 -13.42 3.93 -13.66
CA PHE A 19 -12.19 4.62 -14.02
C PHE A 19 -12.47 5.29 -15.34
N LEU A 20 -12.52 6.63 -15.30
CA LEU A 20 -12.60 7.51 -16.45
C LEU A 20 -11.57 7.07 -17.51
N PHE A 21 -12.09 6.37 -18.51
CA PHE A 21 -11.42 6.08 -19.77
C PHE A 21 -11.25 7.41 -20.51
N MET A 22 -10.19 8.14 -20.20
CA MET A 22 -9.78 9.26 -21.02
C MET A 22 -8.72 8.79 -22.01
N GLY A 23 -9.16 8.61 -23.26
CA GLY A 23 -8.33 8.83 -24.44
C GLY A 23 -7.43 7.70 -24.88
N PHE A 24 -7.94 6.87 -25.79
CA PHE A 24 -7.14 6.20 -26.81
C PHE A 24 -6.28 7.24 -27.55
N LEU A 25 -5.02 7.38 -27.15
CA LEU A 25 -3.95 7.75 -28.07
C LEU A 25 -3.15 6.47 -28.30
N ALA A 26 -3.18 5.98 -29.54
CA ALA A 26 -2.23 5.00 -30.03
C ALA A 26 -0.83 5.62 -29.96
N SER A 27 -0.24 5.59 -28.76
CA SER A 27 1.14 5.93 -28.57
C SER A 27 1.95 4.84 -29.24
N CYS A 28 2.78 5.21 -30.22
CA CYS A 28 3.92 4.41 -30.67
C CYS A 28 4.93 4.28 -29.51
N SER A 29 4.48 3.75 -28.36
CA SER A 29 5.33 3.47 -27.23
C SER A 29 6.23 2.30 -27.62
N SER A 30 7.52 2.43 -27.28
CA SER A 30 8.52 1.39 -27.54
C SER A 30 8.27 0.08 -26.77
N TYR A 31 7.27 0.07 -25.89
CA TYR A 31 6.93 -0.99 -24.96
C TYR A 31 5.42 -1.03 -24.70
N LYS A 32 4.96 -2.19 -24.23
CA LYS A 32 3.65 -2.42 -23.61
C LYS A 32 3.80 -2.42 -22.09
N VAL A 33 2.72 -2.08 -21.39
CA VAL A 33 2.67 -2.08 -19.92
C VAL A 33 2.08 -3.41 -19.45
N LEU A 34 2.83 -4.11 -18.62
CA LEU A 34 2.40 -5.30 -17.91
C LEU A 34 2.00 -4.91 -16.49
N ASN A 35 0.74 -5.11 -16.14
CA ASN A 35 0.24 -4.91 -14.78
C ASN A 35 0.41 -6.20 -13.98
N ILE A 36 1.02 -6.10 -12.81
CA ILE A 36 1.31 -7.22 -11.92
C ILE A 36 0.87 -6.86 -10.50
N ASP A 37 0.53 -7.86 -9.70
CA ASP A 37 0.37 -7.68 -8.25
C ASP A 37 1.65 -8.16 -7.57
N VAL A 38 2.24 -7.31 -6.73
CA VAL A 38 3.44 -7.60 -5.94
C VAL A 38 3.06 -7.63 -4.48
N LEU A 39 3.54 -8.63 -3.76
CA LEU A 39 3.35 -8.72 -2.32
C LEU A 39 4.38 -7.82 -1.61
N HIS A 40 3.90 -6.89 -0.80
CA HIS A 40 4.73 -6.02 0.05
C HIS A 40 4.60 -6.48 1.51
N PRO A 41 5.69 -6.48 2.31
CA PRO A 41 5.63 -6.83 3.72
C PRO A 41 4.88 -5.77 4.52
N GLY A 42 4.32 -6.18 5.66
CA GLY A 42 3.90 -5.24 6.70
C GLY A 42 5.11 -4.53 7.31
N GLU A 43 4.91 -3.37 7.91
CA GLU A 43 5.94 -2.68 8.68
C GLU A 43 6.26 -3.40 10.00
N LEU A 44 5.25 -4.00 10.62
CA LEU A 44 5.34 -4.67 11.92
C LEU A 44 5.21 -6.20 11.77
N ASN A 45 5.85 -6.92 12.68
CA ASN A 45 5.66 -8.36 12.84
C ASN A 45 4.64 -8.60 13.96
N ILE A 46 3.36 -8.53 13.61
CA ILE A 46 2.28 -8.92 14.53
C ILE A 46 2.25 -10.46 14.57
N GLY A 47 2.30 -11.04 15.76
CA GLY A 47 2.58 -12.47 15.97
C GLY A 47 1.73 -13.49 15.18
N ASN A 48 2.22 -14.72 15.13
CA ASN A 48 1.82 -15.79 14.22
C ASN A 48 0.31 -16.09 14.17
N LYS A 49 -0.23 -16.26 12.95
CA LYS A 49 -1.44 -17.00 12.48
C LYS A 49 -2.80 -16.83 13.17
N ASN A 50 -2.88 -16.32 14.40
CA ASN A 50 -4.11 -16.14 15.17
C ASN A 50 -4.16 -14.80 15.91
N ALA A 51 -3.30 -13.84 15.54
CA ALA A 51 -3.33 -12.52 16.16
C ALA A 51 -4.72 -11.91 16.05
N GLN A 52 -5.18 -11.36 17.17
CA GLN A 52 -6.40 -10.58 17.25
C GLN A 52 -6.02 -9.16 17.62
N ILE A 53 -6.75 -8.20 17.05
CA ILE A 53 -6.61 -6.80 17.39
C ILE A 53 -7.92 -6.33 17.99
N LEU A 54 -7.88 -5.85 19.23
CA LEU A 54 -8.98 -5.14 19.86
C LEU A 54 -8.90 -3.68 19.44
N PHE A 55 -9.88 -3.24 18.67
CA PHE A 55 -10.05 -1.84 18.33
C PHE A 55 -10.82 -1.13 19.45
N ILE A 56 -10.22 -0.10 20.03
CA ILE A 56 -10.87 0.76 21.01
C ILE A 56 -10.86 2.21 20.56
N ASP A 57 -11.90 2.93 21.00
CA ASP A 57 -11.97 4.36 20.88
C ASP A 57 -11.82 4.97 22.28
N ARG A 58 -10.70 5.67 22.51
CA ARG A 58 -10.40 6.30 23.81
C ARG A 58 -11.22 7.57 24.06
N LYS A 59 -11.83 8.14 23.01
CA LYS A 59 -12.66 9.35 23.07
C LYS A 59 -11.98 10.54 23.76
N LEU A 60 -10.67 10.73 23.54
CA LEU A 60 -10.02 11.97 23.97
C LEU A 60 -10.33 13.09 22.98
N VAL A 61 -10.62 14.27 23.52
CA VAL A 61 -10.99 15.48 22.79
C VAL A 61 -10.10 16.62 23.27
N HIS A 62 -9.46 17.35 22.36
CA HIS A 62 -8.78 18.58 22.76
C HIS A 62 -9.79 19.67 23.12
N GLU A 63 -9.44 20.55 24.05
CA GLU A 63 -10.35 21.61 24.50
C GLU A 63 -10.85 22.47 23.33
N SER A 64 -9.95 22.89 22.44
CA SER A 64 -10.29 23.65 21.22
C SER A 64 -11.17 22.88 20.22
N ASP A 65 -11.09 21.55 20.17
CA ASP A 65 -11.87 20.71 19.25
C ASP A 65 -13.37 20.70 19.60
N SER A 66 -13.74 21.11 20.81
CA SER A 66 -15.14 21.06 21.26
C SER A 66 -16.07 21.94 20.40
N LEU A 67 -15.56 23.08 19.92
CA LEU A 67 -16.31 24.00 19.06
C LEU A 67 -16.38 23.49 17.62
N SER A 68 -15.30 22.93 17.09
CA SER A 68 -15.24 22.39 15.72
C SER A 68 -16.04 21.10 15.58
N ALA A 69 -16.08 20.25 16.61
CA ALA A 69 -16.93 19.05 16.64
C ALA A 69 -18.43 19.41 16.54
N TYR A 70 -18.86 20.51 17.19
CA TYR A 70 -20.22 21.02 17.03
C TYR A 70 -20.48 21.49 15.61
N GLN A 71 -19.55 22.23 15.01
CA GLN A 71 -19.70 22.71 13.63
C GLN A 71 -19.70 21.57 12.60
N LEU A 72 -18.88 20.53 12.79
CA LEU A 72 -18.90 19.32 11.99
C LEU A 72 -20.31 18.71 11.95
N PHE A 73 -20.94 18.57 13.12
CA PHE A 73 -22.30 18.04 13.21
C PHE A 73 -23.35 19.00 12.64
N ALA A 74 -23.24 20.29 12.91
CA ALA A 74 -24.20 21.29 12.43
C ALA A 74 -24.19 21.39 10.89
N SER A 75 -23.01 21.36 10.28
CA SER A 75 -22.83 21.57 8.83
C SER A 75 -22.94 20.28 8.01
N LEU A 76 -22.43 19.16 8.52
CA LEU A 76 -22.33 17.91 7.76
C LEU A 76 -23.14 16.76 8.36
N ARG A 77 -23.78 16.97 9.52
CA ARG A 77 -24.45 15.91 10.30
C ARG A 77 -23.54 14.74 10.65
N LEU A 78 -22.23 14.95 10.60
CA LEU A 78 -21.21 13.95 10.88
C LEU A 78 -20.78 14.05 12.35
N ARG A 79 -20.75 12.91 13.02
CA ARG A 79 -20.26 12.78 14.40
C ARG A 79 -18.90 12.10 14.45
N ARG A 80 -18.17 12.33 15.55
CA ARG A 80 -16.86 11.69 15.79
C ARG A 80 -16.93 10.16 15.74
N ASP A 81 -17.99 9.55 16.27
CA ASP A 81 -18.16 8.09 16.25
C ASP A 81 -18.28 7.55 14.82
N GLU A 82 -18.93 8.28 13.92
CA GLU A 82 -19.04 7.93 12.50
C GLU A 82 -17.66 7.98 11.83
N VAL A 83 -16.89 9.04 12.07
CA VAL A 83 -15.49 9.17 11.62
C VAL A 83 -14.64 7.99 12.07
N VAL A 84 -14.66 7.66 13.37
CA VAL A 84 -13.91 6.53 13.94
C VAL A 84 -14.38 5.20 13.36
N ASN A 85 -15.68 5.05 13.09
CA ASN A 85 -16.24 3.86 12.46
C ASN A 85 -15.76 3.66 11.02
N HIS A 86 -15.61 4.74 10.25
CA HIS A 86 -15.07 4.66 8.90
C HIS A 86 -13.59 4.22 8.91
N PHE A 87 -12.79 4.77 9.82
CA PHE A 87 -11.43 4.29 10.05
C PHE A 87 -11.39 2.81 10.44
N TYR A 88 -12.22 2.39 11.41
CA TYR A 88 -12.36 0.99 11.82
C TYR A 88 -12.70 0.07 10.63
N ASN A 89 -13.67 0.46 9.78
CA ASN A 89 -14.06 -0.31 8.61
C ASN A 89 -12.89 -0.45 7.63
N GLY A 90 -12.14 0.62 7.41
CA GLY A 90 -10.93 0.60 6.59
C GLY A 90 -9.87 -0.36 7.12
N VAL A 91 -9.57 -0.30 8.42
CA VAL A 91 -8.62 -1.23 9.06
C VAL A 91 -9.12 -2.67 8.92
N ARG A 92 -10.39 -2.92 9.21
CA ARG A 92 -11.00 -4.25 9.10
C ARG A 92 -10.87 -4.83 7.70
N ASP A 93 -11.20 -4.04 6.69
CA ASP A 93 -11.23 -4.51 5.31
C ASP A 93 -9.79 -4.67 4.77
N GLY A 94 -8.85 -3.80 5.17
CA GLY A 94 -7.42 -3.95 4.88
C GLY A 94 -6.84 -5.23 5.51
N LEU A 95 -7.13 -5.50 6.78
CA LEU A 95 -6.68 -6.71 7.47
C LEU A 95 -7.27 -8.00 6.87
N ARG A 96 -8.54 -7.96 6.44
CA ARG A 96 -9.21 -9.10 5.76
C ARG A 96 -8.60 -9.42 4.39
N ASN A 97 -8.14 -8.40 3.68
CA ASN A 97 -7.55 -8.53 2.34
C ASN A 97 -6.04 -8.82 2.39
N GLY A 98 -5.42 -8.80 3.56
CA GLY A 98 -4.03 -9.21 3.78
C GLY A 98 -3.83 -10.72 3.54
N VAL A 99 -2.58 -11.13 3.34
CA VAL A 99 -2.25 -12.55 3.07
C VAL A 99 -2.58 -13.45 4.28
N GLN A 100 -2.44 -12.92 5.49
CA GLN A 100 -2.92 -13.55 6.72
C GLN A 100 -4.03 -12.70 7.32
N PRO A 101 -5.29 -13.13 7.25
CA PRO A 101 -6.39 -12.40 7.85
C PRO A 101 -6.22 -12.29 9.36
N ILE A 102 -6.15 -11.05 9.87
CA ILE A 102 -6.16 -10.76 11.31
C ILE A 102 -7.60 -10.43 11.72
N LEU A 103 -8.06 -11.02 12.83
CA LEU A 103 -9.38 -10.70 13.37
C LEU A 103 -9.34 -9.34 14.08
N LEU A 104 -10.13 -8.39 13.58
CA LEU A 104 -10.34 -7.10 14.24
C LEU A 104 -11.65 -7.14 15.05
N VAL A 105 -11.53 -7.14 16.37
CA VAL A 105 -12.65 -7.11 17.33
C VAL A 105 -12.90 -5.67 17.75
N LYS A 106 -14.14 -5.22 17.72
CA LYS A 106 -14.50 -3.87 18.17
C LYS A 106 -14.86 -3.90 19.66
N GLY A 107 -14.09 -3.19 20.48
CA GLY A 107 -14.37 -2.99 21.89
C GLY A 107 -15.43 -1.91 22.15
N LEU A 108 -15.94 -1.89 23.37
CA LEU A 108 -16.71 -0.74 23.86
C LEU A 108 -15.77 0.45 23.99
N GLY A 109 -16.15 1.61 23.43
CA GLY A 109 -15.38 2.84 23.58
C GLY A 109 -15.31 3.27 25.05
N LEU A 110 -14.20 3.90 25.43
CA LEU A 110 -13.98 4.42 26.78
C LEU A 110 -14.83 5.68 27.04
N ASN A 111 -14.79 6.17 28.28
CA ASN A 111 -15.44 7.43 28.64
C ASN A 111 -14.71 8.61 28.01
N THR A 112 -15.47 9.64 27.62
CA THR A 112 -14.91 10.87 27.04
C THR A 112 -13.96 11.54 28.04
N GLY A 113 -12.79 11.92 27.57
CA GLY A 113 -11.81 12.70 28.33
C GLY A 113 -11.39 13.96 27.57
N TYR A 114 -11.04 15.01 28.30
CA TYR A 114 -10.54 16.26 27.72
C TYR A 114 -9.04 16.39 27.98
N ILE A 115 -8.30 16.84 26.98
CA ILE A 115 -6.85 17.07 27.07
C ILE A 115 -6.51 18.51 26.64
N PRO A 116 -5.52 19.16 27.27
CA PRO A 116 -5.11 20.51 26.88
C PRO A 116 -4.61 20.57 25.44
N ASP A 117 -4.80 21.71 24.80
CA ASP A 117 -4.32 21.95 23.43
C ASP A 117 -2.78 21.85 23.34
N GLY A 118 -2.28 21.27 22.26
CA GLY A 118 -0.83 21.10 22.03
C GLY A 118 -0.18 19.90 22.74
N TYR A 119 -0.92 19.17 23.59
CA TYR A 119 -0.39 18.00 24.28
C TYR A 119 -0.72 16.69 23.56
N THR A 120 0.24 15.78 23.46
CA THR A 120 -0.07 14.40 23.03
C THR A 120 -0.50 13.62 24.26
N PRO A 121 -1.62 12.86 24.23
CA PRO A 121 -2.06 12.12 25.40
C PRO A 121 -1.02 11.08 25.82
N ALA A 122 -0.85 10.90 27.12
CA ALA A 122 -0.03 9.82 27.66
C ALA A 122 -0.57 8.46 27.20
N PRO A 123 0.28 7.45 26.93
CA PRO A 123 -0.18 6.10 26.60
C PRO A 123 -1.12 5.52 27.67
N ILE A 124 -1.98 4.58 27.29
CA ILE A 124 -2.72 3.77 28.26
C ILE A 124 -1.69 2.98 29.08
N SER A 125 -1.85 2.91 30.40
CA SER A 125 -0.90 2.17 31.23
C SER A 125 -0.98 0.66 30.97
N PRO A 126 0.09 -0.10 31.26
CA PRO A 126 0.06 -1.56 31.14
C PRO A 126 -1.10 -2.21 31.90
N GLU A 127 -1.44 -1.71 33.09
CA GLU A 127 -2.58 -2.20 33.87
C GLU A 127 -3.92 -1.90 33.18
N GLY A 128 -4.02 -0.75 32.51
CA GLY A 128 -5.19 -0.39 31.70
C GLY A 128 -5.37 -1.28 30.48
N ILE A 129 -4.27 -1.64 29.80
CA ILE A 129 -4.27 -2.59 28.68
C ILE A 129 -4.64 -4.00 29.18
N ALA A 130 -4.01 -4.48 30.26
CA ALA A 130 -4.32 -5.78 30.86
C ALA A 130 -5.79 -5.91 31.30
N ALA A 131 -6.43 -4.80 31.73
CA ALA A 131 -7.85 -4.79 32.06
C ALA A 131 -8.75 -5.00 30.82
N LEU A 132 -8.33 -4.54 29.65
CA LEU A 132 -9.03 -4.76 28.37
C LEU A 132 -8.82 -6.19 27.86
N GLU A 133 -7.61 -6.75 28.04
CA GLU A 133 -7.23 -8.09 27.57
C GLU A 133 -7.92 -9.24 28.28
N LYS A 134 -8.24 -9.09 29.57
CA LYS A 134 -8.96 -10.11 30.36
C LYS A 134 -10.30 -10.54 29.75
N ILE A 135 -10.80 -9.78 28.76
CA ILE A 135 -12.04 -10.03 28.04
C ILE A 135 -11.80 -10.88 26.76
N SER A 136 -10.59 -10.88 26.18
CA SER A 136 -10.34 -11.40 24.82
C SER A 136 -9.17 -12.37 24.66
N GLY A 137 -8.20 -12.42 25.57
CA GLY A 137 -7.01 -13.29 25.50
C GLY A 137 -5.96 -12.82 24.49
N GLN A 138 -4.67 -12.75 24.89
CA GLN A 138 -3.50 -12.22 24.14
C GLN A 138 -3.86 -11.45 22.86
N THR A 139 -4.23 -10.18 23.04
CA THR A 139 -4.79 -9.34 21.99
C THR A 139 -3.94 -8.07 21.86
N TYR A 140 -3.54 -7.70 20.65
CA TYR A 140 -2.99 -6.36 20.43
C TYR A 140 -4.12 -5.33 20.57
N VAL A 141 -3.86 -4.17 21.14
CA VAL A 141 -4.88 -3.12 21.25
C VAL A 141 -4.57 -2.01 20.27
N LEU A 142 -5.46 -1.77 19.30
CA LEU A 142 -5.42 -0.61 18.43
C LEU A 142 -6.35 0.46 19.01
N SER A 143 -5.76 1.50 19.59
CA SER A 143 -6.47 2.60 20.22
C SER A 143 -6.51 3.81 19.30
N VAL A 144 -7.71 4.30 19.01
CA VAL A 144 -7.88 5.69 18.54
C VAL A 144 -7.81 6.60 19.76
N GLU A 145 -6.71 7.33 19.87
CA GLU A 145 -6.40 8.17 21.02
C GLU A 145 -7.23 9.44 20.99
N TYR A 146 -7.13 10.23 19.91
CA TYR A 146 -7.93 11.42 19.68
C TYR A 146 -8.23 11.62 18.20
N CYS A 147 -9.24 12.44 17.93
CA CYS A 147 -9.49 12.99 16.60
C CYS A 147 -9.53 14.52 16.68
N LYS A 148 -8.72 15.19 15.85
CA LYS A 148 -8.67 16.66 15.79
C LYS A 148 -9.58 17.19 14.71
N PHE A 149 -10.23 18.30 14.99
CA PHE A 149 -11.04 19.03 14.03
C PHE A 149 -10.68 20.50 14.13
N GLY A 150 -10.17 21.09 13.05
CA GLY A 150 -9.76 22.49 13.03
C GLY A 150 -10.83 23.40 12.44
N LEU A 151 -10.68 24.70 12.69
CA LEU A 151 -11.33 25.75 11.91
C LEU A 151 -10.24 26.66 11.32
N ASP A 152 -10.44 27.15 10.10
CA ASP A 152 -9.56 28.18 9.55
C ASP A 152 -9.90 29.57 10.11
N GLY A 153 -9.11 30.58 9.72
CA GLY A 153 -9.34 31.97 10.11
C GLY A 153 -10.68 32.55 9.65
N ALA A 154 -11.41 31.88 8.77
CA ALA A 154 -12.75 32.24 8.31
C ALA A 154 -13.86 31.38 8.96
N SER A 155 -13.54 30.62 10.02
CA SER A 155 -14.47 29.70 10.70
C SER A 155 -15.04 28.60 9.81
N ARG A 156 -14.31 28.23 8.75
CA ARG A 156 -14.63 27.05 7.94
C ARG A 156 -13.96 25.84 8.55
N LEU A 157 -14.65 24.70 8.51
CA LEU A 157 -14.12 23.44 9.00
C LEU A 157 -12.85 23.06 8.22
N MET A 158 -11.76 22.83 8.95
CA MET A 158 -10.50 22.30 8.43
C MET A 158 -10.24 20.93 9.02
N LEU A 159 -9.77 20.02 8.19
CA LEU A 159 -9.45 18.65 8.59
C LEU A 159 -7.93 18.48 8.65
N ASP A 160 -7.32 19.17 9.62
CA ASP A 160 -5.89 19.13 9.91
C ASP A 160 -5.51 18.02 10.91
N THR A 161 -4.74 17.02 10.45
CA THR A 161 -4.10 15.99 11.31
C THR A 161 -5.10 15.22 12.21
N ASN A 162 -6.05 14.55 11.57
CA ASN A 162 -7.35 14.32 12.22
C ASN A 162 -7.47 13.10 13.12
N LEU A 163 -6.54 12.14 13.10
CA LEU A 163 -6.67 10.92 13.89
C LEU A 163 -5.30 10.42 14.31
N PHE A 164 -5.13 10.26 15.63
CA PHE A 164 -3.95 9.66 16.23
C PHE A 164 -4.28 8.27 16.76
N VAL A 165 -3.53 7.28 16.32
CA VAL A 165 -3.63 5.90 16.80
C VAL A 165 -2.36 5.42 17.47
N ARG A 166 -2.54 4.49 18.41
CA ARG A 166 -1.46 3.67 18.97
C ARG A 166 -1.83 2.21 18.95
N LEU A 167 -0.85 1.38 18.60
CA LEU A 167 -0.90 -0.06 18.75
C LEU A 167 -0.12 -0.45 19.99
N TYR A 168 -0.76 -1.21 20.87
CA TYR A 168 -0.17 -1.77 22.07
C TYR A 168 -0.02 -3.28 21.89
N ASP A 169 1.09 -3.83 22.35
CA ASP A 169 1.27 -5.28 22.49
C ASP A 169 0.57 -5.81 23.75
N PRO A 170 0.59 -7.14 23.97
CA PRO A 170 -0.05 -7.75 25.14
C PRO A 170 0.53 -7.36 26.51
N ASP A 171 1.71 -6.73 26.54
CA ASP A 171 2.34 -6.25 27.77
C ASP A 171 2.00 -4.76 28.02
N GLY A 172 1.19 -4.16 27.14
CA GLY A 172 0.81 -2.75 27.19
C GLY A 172 1.90 -1.80 26.72
N VAL A 173 2.90 -2.29 25.99
CA VAL A 173 3.95 -1.47 25.38
C VAL A 173 3.46 -0.94 24.03
N VAL A 174 3.69 0.34 23.77
CA VAL A 174 3.39 0.94 22.46
C VAL A 174 4.39 0.42 21.43
N VAL A 175 3.91 -0.37 20.49
CA VAL A 175 4.73 -0.96 19.41
C VAL A 175 4.60 -0.22 18.08
N ASP A 176 3.55 0.58 17.91
CA ASP A 176 3.40 1.49 16.78
C ASP A 176 2.51 2.68 17.12
N SER A 177 2.71 3.77 16.39
CA SER A 177 1.83 4.93 16.46
C SER A 177 1.78 5.61 15.11
N ALA A 178 0.60 6.06 14.71
CA ALA A 178 0.42 6.78 13.46
C ALA A 178 -0.53 7.96 13.65
N THR A 179 -0.26 9.02 12.90
CA THR A 179 -1.16 10.16 12.79
C THR A 179 -1.52 10.34 11.33
N THR A 180 -2.80 10.51 11.03
CA THR A 180 -3.23 10.82 9.66
C THR A 180 -2.76 12.23 9.27
N HIS A 181 -2.28 12.41 8.04
CA HIS A 181 -1.94 13.74 7.50
C HIS A 181 -3.19 14.60 7.27
N LYS A 182 -3.00 15.85 6.82
CA LYS A 182 -4.09 16.78 6.53
C LYS A 182 -4.93 16.28 5.35
N LEU A 183 -6.23 16.57 5.35
CA LEU A 183 -7.09 16.26 4.21
C LEU A 183 -6.67 17.06 2.96
N ASP A 184 -6.20 18.30 3.14
CA ASP A 184 -5.80 19.21 2.06
C ASP A 184 -4.57 18.72 1.27
N ASP A 185 -3.80 17.77 1.81
CA ASP A 185 -2.70 17.10 1.10
C ASP A 185 -3.20 15.97 0.19
N VAL A 186 -4.51 15.68 0.21
CA VAL A 186 -5.15 14.65 -0.60
C VAL A 186 -5.80 15.31 -1.81
N ASP A 187 -5.44 14.83 -2.99
CA ASP A 187 -6.00 15.30 -4.25
C ASP A 187 -7.53 15.11 -4.23
N GLU A 188 -8.28 16.23 -4.10
CA GLU A 188 -9.75 16.26 -4.04
C GLU A 188 -10.39 15.59 -5.27
N THR A 189 -9.65 15.47 -6.38
CA THR A 189 -10.11 14.74 -7.57
C THR A 189 -10.22 13.22 -7.37
N LEU A 190 -9.66 12.67 -6.28
CA LEU A 190 -9.75 11.26 -5.92
C LEU A 190 -11.07 10.89 -5.22
N PHE A 191 -11.90 11.87 -4.85
CA PHE A 191 -13.16 11.62 -4.15
C PHE A 191 -14.34 12.25 -4.90
N GLU A 192 -15.10 11.44 -5.62
CA GLU A 192 -16.40 11.84 -6.15
C GLU A 192 -17.43 11.83 -5.00
N GLY A 193 -18.12 12.94 -4.74
CA GLY A 193 -19.19 12.97 -3.73
C GLY A 193 -19.39 14.33 -3.06
N ASN A 194 -20.31 14.39 -2.11
CA ASN A 194 -20.47 15.56 -1.25
C ASN A 194 -19.36 15.60 -0.17
N ASN A 195 -19.23 16.71 0.56
CA ASN A 195 -18.23 16.84 1.62
C ASN A 195 -18.30 15.74 2.69
N TYR A 196 -19.48 15.16 2.94
CA TYR A 196 -19.62 14.04 3.87
C TYR A 196 -18.91 12.79 3.36
N ASP A 197 -19.14 12.42 2.09
CA ASP A 197 -18.56 11.22 1.47
C ASP A 197 -17.03 11.32 1.39
N ILE A 198 -16.51 12.50 1.04
CA ILE A 198 -15.06 12.78 0.98
C ILE A 198 -14.40 12.49 2.34
N ILE A 199 -14.99 12.99 3.42
CA ILE A 199 -14.45 12.82 4.78
C ILE A 199 -14.51 11.35 5.21
N CYS A 200 -15.64 10.69 4.96
CA CYS A 200 -15.80 9.28 5.31
C CYS A 200 -14.80 8.39 4.56
N ASN A 201 -14.62 8.64 3.25
CA ASN A 201 -13.65 7.93 2.41
C ASN A 201 -12.21 8.22 2.84
N PHE A 202 -11.90 9.44 3.27
CA PHE A 202 -10.59 9.78 3.81
C PHE A 202 -10.24 8.92 5.03
N PHE A 203 -11.12 8.87 6.04
CA PHE A 203 -10.86 8.06 7.23
C PHE A 203 -10.81 6.57 6.93
N TYR A 204 -11.69 6.08 6.05
CA TYR A 204 -11.64 4.70 5.57
C TYR A 204 -10.29 4.37 4.91
N ASN A 205 -9.82 5.20 3.99
CA ASN A 205 -8.55 4.99 3.29
C ASN A 205 -7.34 5.05 4.25
N ASN A 206 -7.39 5.91 5.27
CA ASN A 206 -6.37 5.91 6.32
C ASN A 206 -6.39 4.61 7.14
N GLY A 207 -7.57 4.04 7.40
CA GLY A 207 -7.71 2.73 8.02
C GLY A 207 -7.08 1.62 7.18
N VAL A 208 -7.35 1.60 5.87
CA VAL A 208 -6.74 0.64 4.94
C VAL A 208 -5.22 0.77 4.94
N LYS A 209 -4.69 1.99 4.80
CA LYS A 209 -3.25 2.26 4.86
C LYS A 209 -2.63 1.82 6.19
N TYR A 210 -3.33 2.02 7.31
CA TYR A 210 -2.85 1.57 8.61
C TYR A 210 -2.76 0.03 8.66
N ALA A 211 -3.77 -0.69 8.14
CA ALA A 211 -3.74 -2.14 8.07
C ALA A 211 -2.56 -2.67 7.22
N GLU A 212 -2.16 -1.99 6.14
CA GLU A 212 -0.97 -2.35 5.34
C GLU A 212 0.33 -2.31 6.14
N ARG A 213 0.39 -1.56 7.25
CA ARG A 213 1.53 -1.58 8.19
C ARG A 213 1.59 -2.88 8.99
N LEU A 214 0.45 -3.57 9.14
CA LEU A 214 0.29 -4.69 10.07
C LEU A 214 0.38 -6.04 9.38
N VAL A 215 -0.02 -6.13 8.11
CA VAL A 215 -0.06 -7.39 7.35
C VAL A 215 0.55 -7.24 5.96
N PRO A 216 1.20 -8.30 5.42
CA PRO A 216 1.58 -8.34 4.02
C PRO A 216 0.38 -8.12 3.11
N THR A 217 0.53 -7.24 2.12
CA THR A 217 -0.55 -6.84 1.20
C THR A 217 -0.10 -6.86 -0.26
N TRP A 218 -1.01 -7.30 -1.14
CA TRP A 218 -0.80 -7.27 -2.58
C TRP A 218 -1.05 -5.85 -3.10
N LYS A 219 -0.05 -5.30 -3.79
CA LYS A 219 -0.12 -3.96 -4.40
C LYS A 219 0.10 -4.04 -5.90
N PRO A 220 -0.69 -3.30 -6.70
CA PRO A 220 -0.50 -3.26 -8.14
C PRO A 220 0.81 -2.54 -8.47
N GLU A 221 1.60 -3.13 -9.35
CA GLU A 221 2.79 -2.55 -9.93
C GLU A 221 2.80 -2.75 -11.45
N GLN A 222 3.66 -1.98 -12.12
CA GLN A 222 3.81 -2.05 -13.57
C GLN A 222 5.23 -2.45 -13.96
N ARG A 223 5.32 -3.21 -15.06
CA ARG A 223 6.56 -3.52 -15.76
C ARG A 223 6.43 -3.13 -17.23
N ARG A 224 7.54 -2.79 -17.86
CA ARG A 224 7.62 -2.56 -19.31
C ARG A 224 8.03 -3.83 -20.02
N ILE A 225 7.31 -4.18 -21.08
CA ILE A 225 7.71 -5.21 -22.05
C ILE A 225 7.96 -4.52 -23.38
N TYR A 226 9.21 -4.43 -23.79
CA TYR A 226 9.63 -3.75 -25.00
C TYR A 226 9.29 -4.56 -26.25
N THR A 227 8.79 -3.89 -27.29
CA THR A 227 8.35 -4.50 -28.54
C THR A 227 8.98 -3.86 -29.79
N ASN A 228 9.77 -2.80 -29.62
CA ASN A 228 10.27 -1.99 -30.74
C ASN A 228 11.54 -2.56 -31.42
N ASN A 229 11.46 -3.80 -31.87
CA ASN A 229 12.35 -4.49 -32.79
C ASN A 229 11.64 -5.76 -33.29
N ARG A 230 11.95 -6.28 -34.48
CA ARG A 230 11.33 -7.49 -35.02
C ARG A 230 11.38 -8.69 -34.05
N LEU A 231 12.54 -8.96 -33.44
CA LEU A 231 12.66 -10.06 -32.47
C LEU A 231 11.92 -9.76 -31.16
N LEU A 232 11.99 -8.52 -30.68
CA LEU A 232 11.26 -8.13 -29.46
C LEU A 232 9.75 -8.28 -29.64
N ASN A 233 9.21 -7.84 -30.79
CA ASN A 233 7.80 -7.98 -31.15
C ASN A 233 7.38 -9.45 -31.35
N LEU A 234 8.23 -10.26 -31.99
CA LEU A 234 7.97 -11.69 -32.16
C LEU A 234 7.94 -12.41 -30.81
N GLY A 235 8.90 -12.13 -29.92
CA GLY A 235 8.87 -12.70 -28.57
C GLY A 235 7.64 -12.22 -27.78
N TYR A 236 7.22 -10.96 -27.95
CA TYR A 236 5.98 -10.46 -27.35
C TYR A 236 4.73 -11.21 -27.85
N TYR A 237 4.65 -11.51 -29.15
CA TYR A 237 3.57 -12.32 -29.71
C TYR A 237 3.49 -13.69 -29.00
N HIS A 238 4.61 -14.38 -28.79
CA HIS A 238 4.60 -15.65 -28.06
C HIS A 238 4.23 -15.49 -26.58
N PHE A 239 4.74 -14.44 -25.93
CA PHE A 239 4.41 -14.11 -24.54
C PHE A 239 2.91 -13.85 -24.35
N GLU A 240 2.28 -13.10 -25.25
CA GLU A 240 0.84 -12.79 -25.21
C GLU A 240 -0.04 -14.03 -25.45
N ASN A 241 0.50 -15.04 -26.14
CA ASN A 241 -0.16 -16.34 -26.36
C ASN A 241 0.27 -17.39 -25.32
N GLU A 242 0.77 -16.96 -24.14
CA GLU A 242 1.19 -17.81 -23.02
C GLU A 242 2.30 -18.84 -23.36
N ASN A 243 3.01 -18.63 -24.46
CA ASN A 243 4.17 -19.43 -24.85
C ASN A 243 5.46 -18.79 -24.32
N ASP A 244 5.62 -18.86 -23.00
CA ASP A 244 6.74 -18.27 -22.28
C ASP A 244 8.11 -18.82 -22.71
N GLU A 245 8.20 -20.12 -23.02
CA GLU A 245 9.45 -20.76 -23.44
C GLU A 245 9.96 -20.17 -24.76
N GLU A 246 9.08 -20.05 -25.75
CA GLU A 246 9.44 -19.51 -27.05
C GLU A 246 9.73 -18.00 -26.97
N ALA A 247 8.97 -17.25 -26.17
CA ALA A 247 9.25 -15.85 -25.90
C ALA A 247 10.65 -15.65 -25.30
N GLN A 248 11.01 -16.46 -24.28
CA GLN A 248 12.34 -16.45 -23.68
C GLN A 248 13.42 -16.82 -24.69
N ARG A 249 13.22 -17.84 -25.53
CA ARG A 249 14.17 -18.25 -26.57
C ARG A 249 14.47 -17.11 -27.53
N ILE A 250 13.44 -16.42 -28.01
CA ILE A 250 13.57 -15.30 -28.96
C ILE A 250 14.26 -14.10 -28.31
N TRP A 251 13.87 -13.73 -27.09
CA TRP A 251 14.48 -12.60 -26.40
C TRP A 251 15.93 -12.89 -25.97
N ASN A 252 16.28 -14.14 -25.64
CA ASN A 252 17.67 -14.55 -25.44
C ASN A 252 18.50 -14.35 -26.71
N ALA A 253 17.99 -14.71 -27.88
CA ALA A 253 18.68 -14.44 -29.15
C ALA A 253 18.87 -12.93 -29.38
N ALA A 254 17.91 -12.10 -28.95
CA ALA A 254 17.98 -10.64 -29.07
C ALA A 254 19.06 -9.99 -28.19
N LEU A 255 19.60 -10.69 -27.18
CA LEU A 255 20.74 -10.21 -26.38
C LEU A 255 22.03 -10.02 -27.21
N ASN A 256 22.16 -10.72 -28.33
CA ASN A 256 23.32 -10.61 -29.23
C ASN A 256 23.19 -9.47 -30.26
N LEU A 257 22.13 -8.67 -30.19
CA LEU A 257 21.91 -7.53 -31.09
C LEU A 257 22.59 -6.26 -30.59
N LYS A 258 22.35 -5.14 -31.30
CA LYS A 258 22.87 -3.82 -30.93
C LYS A 258 22.52 -3.48 -29.46
N PRO A 259 23.38 -2.75 -28.74
CA PRO A 259 23.26 -2.51 -27.29
C PRO A 259 21.86 -2.13 -26.79
N LYS A 260 21.16 -1.21 -27.48
CA LYS A 260 19.79 -0.82 -27.09
C LYS A 260 18.76 -1.94 -27.20
N VAL A 261 18.90 -2.81 -28.22
CA VAL A 261 17.97 -3.94 -28.41
C VAL A 261 18.28 -5.02 -27.39
N ALA A 262 19.56 -5.33 -27.17
CA ALA A 262 19.99 -6.26 -26.14
C ALA A 262 19.52 -5.85 -24.75
N ALA A 263 19.66 -4.58 -24.37
CA ALA A 263 19.19 -4.09 -23.07
C ALA A 263 17.66 -4.17 -22.90
N ARG A 264 16.89 -3.94 -23.97
CA ARG A 264 15.43 -4.13 -23.95
C ARG A 264 15.03 -5.60 -23.84
N ALA A 265 15.75 -6.48 -24.52
CA ALA A 265 15.57 -7.93 -24.38
C ALA A 265 15.88 -8.38 -22.94
N ALA A 266 16.95 -7.83 -22.34
CA ALA A 266 17.29 -8.08 -20.94
C ALA A 266 16.17 -7.63 -19.98
N VAL A 267 15.52 -6.47 -20.23
CA VAL A 267 14.33 -6.06 -19.47
C VAL A 267 13.19 -7.07 -19.58
N ASN A 268 12.88 -7.52 -20.80
CA ASN A 268 11.80 -8.49 -21.01
C ASN A 268 12.11 -9.84 -20.34
N LEU A 269 13.36 -10.29 -20.38
CA LEU A 269 13.81 -11.53 -19.73
C LEU A 269 13.84 -11.40 -18.20
N ALA A 270 14.21 -10.23 -17.67
CA ALA A 270 14.20 -9.97 -16.23
C ALA A 270 12.81 -10.15 -15.61
N TRP A 271 11.73 -9.90 -16.36
CA TRP A 271 10.37 -10.21 -15.93
C TRP A 271 10.17 -11.71 -15.67
N PHE A 272 10.68 -12.62 -16.52
CA PHE A 272 10.55 -14.06 -16.27
C PHE A 272 11.30 -14.48 -15.01
N TYR A 273 12.52 -13.98 -14.80
CA TYR A 273 13.24 -14.21 -13.56
C TYR A 273 12.48 -13.66 -12.34
N GLU A 274 11.88 -12.47 -12.42
CA GLU A 274 11.03 -11.93 -11.35
C GLU A 274 9.78 -12.81 -11.11
N LYS A 275 9.10 -13.25 -12.19
CA LYS A 275 7.94 -14.14 -12.16
C LYS A 275 8.25 -15.50 -11.50
N ASP A 276 9.48 -15.98 -11.62
CA ASP A 276 9.92 -17.21 -10.97
C ASP A 276 10.46 -17.00 -9.54
N GLY A 277 10.43 -15.76 -9.04
CA GLY A 277 10.97 -15.39 -7.72
C GLY A 277 12.49 -15.29 -7.69
N ASN A 278 13.17 -15.40 -8.82
CA ASN A 278 14.62 -15.27 -8.92
C ASN A 278 15.04 -13.81 -9.12
N PHE A 279 14.81 -12.98 -8.09
CA PHE A 279 15.11 -11.54 -8.14
C PHE A 279 16.60 -11.26 -8.33
N SER A 280 17.48 -12.11 -7.76
CA SER A 280 18.93 -11.98 -7.90
C SER A 280 19.39 -12.15 -9.34
N SER A 281 18.89 -13.15 -10.08
CA SER A 281 19.21 -13.29 -11.50
C SER A 281 18.59 -12.20 -12.36
N ALA A 282 17.36 -11.76 -12.06
CA ALA A 282 16.74 -10.62 -12.72
C ALA A 282 17.61 -9.35 -12.58
N LYS A 283 18.07 -9.08 -11.36
CA LYS A 283 18.94 -7.95 -11.03
C LYS A 283 20.26 -8.02 -11.78
N ALA A 284 20.97 -9.16 -11.69
CA ALA A 284 22.27 -9.33 -12.34
C ALA A 284 22.20 -9.15 -13.86
N LEU A 285 21.12 -9.63 -14.50
CA LEU A 285 20.89 -9.44 -15.93
C LEU A 285 20.70 -7.96 -16.29
N LEU A 286 19.94 -7.22 -15.49
CA LEU A 286 19.70 -5.79 -15.68
C LEU A 286 20.96 -4.95 -15.43
N GLU A 287 21.76 -5.29 -14.42
CA GLU A 287 23.05 -4.65 -14.14
C GLU A 287 24.04 -4.84 -15.29
N ALA A 288 24.12 -6.05 -15.86
CA ALA A 288 24.93 -6.33 -17.03
C ALA A 288 24.47 -5.49 -18.24
N ALA A 289 23.16 -5.41 -18.48
CA ALA A 289 22.59 -4.58 -19.54
C ALA A 289 22.91 -3.08 -19.33
N LEU A 290 22.79 -2.57 -18.10
CA LEU A 290 23.10 -1.19 -17.76
C LEU A 290 24.58 -0.87 -18.01
N LYS A 291 25.49 -1.77 -17.62
CA LYS A 291 26.94 -1.64 -17.87
C LYS A 291 27.24 -1.59 -19.37
N THR A 292 26.58 -2.42 -20.18
CA THR A 292 26.73 -2.39 -21.65
C THR A 292 26.23 -1.07 -22.23
N LEU A 293 25.10 -0.53 -21.76
CA LEU A 293 24.60 0.78 -22.20
C LEU A 293 25.59 1.90 -21.87
N GLN A 294 26.12 1.92 -20.64
CA GLN A 294 27.12 2.90 -20.18
C GLN A 294 28.40 2.84 -21.02
N ALA A 295 28.93 1.64 -21.29
CA ALA A 295 30.11 1.45 -22.13
C ALA A 295 29.92 1.94 -23.58
N ASN A 296 28.67 2.07 -24.04
CA ASN A 296 28.32 2.59 -25.36
C ASN A 296 27.83 4.06 -25.31
N ASN A 297 28.03 4.77 -24.19
CA ASN A 297 27.58 6.15 -23.96
C ASN A 297 26.06 6.35 -24.13
N ILE A 298 25.26 5.34 -23.78
CA ILE A 298 23.80 5.40 -23.84
C ILE A 298 23.25 5.66 -22.44
N ASN A 299 22.78 6.89 -22.21
CA ASN A 299 22.11 7.29 -20.98
C ASN A 299 20.77 7.97 -21.31
N ASP A 300 19.75 7.16 -21.62
CA ASP A 300 18.42 7.62 -21.98
C ASP A 300 17.34 7.03 -21.06
N ASN A 301 16.06 7.23 -21.39
CA ASN A 301 14.92 6.74 -20.62
C ASN A 301 14.93 5.21 -20.38
N LEU A 302 15.63 4.42 -21.19
CA LEU A 302 15.83 2.99 -20.95
C LEU A 302 16.78 2.78 -19.77
N SER A 303 17.92 3.48 -19.74
CA SER A 303 18.90 3.39 -18.66
C SER A 303 18.31 3.81 -17.31
N VAL A 304 17.48 4.87 -17.30
CA VAL A 304 16.73 5.30 -16.11
C VAL A 304 15.78 4.20 -15.64
N TYR A 305 14.97 3.64 -16.54
CA TYR A 305 14.03 2.57 -16.18
C TYR A 305 14.74 1.31 -15.67
N ILE A 306 15.85 0.90 -16.29
CA ILE A 306 16.65 -0.25 -15.83
C ILE A 306 17.16 0.01 -14.41
N THR A 307 17.66 1.22 -14.13
CA THR A 307 18.12 1.61 -12.79
C THR A 307 16.99 1.52 -11.76
N ASP A 308 15.81 2.04 -12.09
CA ASP A 308 14.65 1.98 -11.19
C ASP A 308 14.17 0.54 -10.98
N TYR A 309 14.22 -0.30 -12.02
CA TYR A 309 13.83 -1.70 -11.92
C TYR A 309 14.83 -2.49 -11.07
N ILE A 310 16.14 -2.23 -11.19
CA ILE A 310 17.16 -2.80 -10.29
C ILE A 310 16.85 -2.44 -8.83
N LYS A 311 16.57 -1.18 -8.51
CA LYS A 311 16.21 -0.74 -7.15
C LYS A 311 14.96 -1.45 -6.62
N ARG A 312 13.95 -1.67 -7.47
CA ARG A 312 12.75 -2.43 -7.10
C ARG A 312 13.10 -3.88 -6.76
N LEU A 313 13.92 -4.54 -7.57
CA LEU A 313 14.35 -5.91 -7.32
C LEU A 313 15.20 -6.03 -6.05
N GLU A 314 16.09 -5.06 -5.79
CA GLU A 314 16.84 -4.99 -4.53
C GLU A 314 15.93 -4.91 -3.31
N LYS A 315 14.91 -4.04 -3.39
CA LYS A 315 13.89 -3.96 -2.35
C LYS A 315 13.14 -5.29 -2.20
N ARG A 316 12.77 -5.96 -3.29
CA ARG A 316 12.10 -7.27 -3.24
C ARG A 316 12.96 -8.36 -2.57
N ILE A 317 14.27 -8.36 -2.80
CA ILE A 317 15.21 -9.29 -2.14
C ILE A 317 15.22 -9.05 -0.62
N GLN A 318 15.22 -7.79 -0.20
CA GLN A 318 15.16 -7.42 1.22
C GLN A 318 13.81 -7.79 1.84
N ASP A 319 12.73 -7.48 1.13
CA ASP A 319 11.35 -7.69 1.57
C ASP A 319 10.99 -9.18 1.66
N GLU A 320 11.57 -10.06 0.84
CA GLU A 320 11.29 -11.50 0.83
C GLU A 320 11.52 -12.14 2.20
N THR A 321 12.62 -11.79 2.87
CA THR A 321 12.93 -12.32 4.22
C THR A 321 11.85 -11.91 5.21
N LYS A 322 11.45 -10.63 5.18
CA LYS A 322 10.44 -10.08 6.08
C LYS A 322 9.06 -10.67 5.83
N ILE A 323 8.67 -10.85 4.57
CA ILE A 323 7.41 -11.51 4.21
C ILE A 323 7.39 -12.93 4.76
N MET A 324 8.50 -13.68 4.63
CA MET A 324 8.57 -15.06 5.14
C MET A 324 8.48 -15.14 6.67
N GLU A 325 8.95 -14.14 7.40
CA GLU A 325 8.74 -14.06 8.86
C GLU A 325 7.27 -13.76 9.23
N GLN A 326 6.54 -13.09 8.34
CA GLN A 326 5.14 -12.69 8.51
C GLN A 326 4.13 -13.73 7.98
N LEU A 327 4.59 -14.85 7.40
CA LEU A 327 3.76 -15.95 6.86
C LEU A 327 3.93 -17.26 7.64
#